data_AF-A0A7V0S1K9-F1
#
_entry.id   AF-A0A7V0S1K9-F1
#
_cell.length_a   1.000
_cell.length_b   1.000
_cell.length_c   1.000
_cell.angle_alpha   90.00
_cell.angle_beta   90.00
_cell.angle_gamma   90.00
#
_symmetry.space_group_name_H-M   'P 1'
#
loop_
_entity.id
_entity.type
_entity.pdbx_description
1 polymer ?
#
loop_
_entity_poly.entity_id
_entity_poly.type
_entity_poly.pdbx_seq_one_letter_code
_entity_poly.pdbx_strand_id
1 'polypeptide(L)'
;MTKELKIGGLTIPIPIIQGGMGVGVSLSGLAVAVANQGGVGVISAAGLGLVHRNSALDFVQANIEGLKKELRLAKEKTKGIVGVNIMVAMSNFADLVKTAISEKVDIIFSGAGLPLDLPKFLNPGDPTKLVPIVSSARAAKIICDKWKTLYNYLPNAIVVEGPKAGGHLGFKNNQIDDA
;
A
#
# COMPACT_ATOMS: atom_id res chain seq x y z
N MET A 1 21.50 -17.78 -5.66
CA MET A 1 20.47 -16.93 -6.31
C MET A 1 19.30 -16.76 -5.35
N THR A 2 18.93 -15.53 -5.02
CA THR A 2 17.70 -15.23 -4.28
C THR A 2 16.49 -15.69 -5.09
N LYS A 3 15.54 -16.38 -4.46
CA LYS A 3 14.29 -16.79 -5.12
C LYS A 3 13.43 -15.56 -5.39
N GLU A 4 12.87 -15.48 -6.60
CA GLU A 4 11.89 -14.45 -6.97
C GLU A 4 10.64 -14.53 -6.08
N LEU A 5 10.01 -13.38 -5.82
CA LEU A 5 8.73 -13.29 -5.11
C LEU A 5 7.59 -13.13 -6.12
N LYS A 6 6.48 -13.86 -5.94
CA LYS A 6 5.29 -13.77 -6.80
C LYS A 6 4.08 -13.28 -6.03
N ILE A 7 3.40 -12.25 -6.56
CA ILE A 7 2.19 -11.67 -5.95
C ILE A 7 1.12 -11.51 -7.03
N GLY A 8 0.07 -12.32 -6.99
CA GLY A 8 -1.12 -12.16 -7.84
C GLY A 8 -0.87 -12.06 -9.36
N GLY A 9 0.23 -12.63 -9.87
CA GLY A 9 0.64 -12.55 -11.28
C GLY A 9 1.84 -11.62 -11.54
N LEU A 10 2.26 -10.84 -10.55
CA LEU A 10 3.50 -10.06 -10.59
C LEU A 10 4.69 -10.95 -10.22
N THR A 11 5.82 -10.75 -10.90
CA THR A 11 7.11 -11.38 -10.57
C THR A 11 8.07 -10.30 -10.12
N ILE A 12 8.58 -10.43 -8.89
CA ILE A 12 9.49 -9.49 -8.25
C ILE A 12 10.88 -10.15 -8.20
N PRO A 13 11.83 -9.73 -9.05
CA PRO A 13 13.15 -10.38 -9.16
C PRO A 13 13.98 -10.28 -7.88
N ILE A 14 13.97 -9.12 -7.24
CA ILE A 14 14.62 -8.91 -5.95
C ILE A 14 13.50 -8.86 -4.90
N PRO A 15 13.38 -9.87 -4.01
CA PRO A 15 12.26 -10.00 -3.07
C PRO A 15 12.35 -8.99 -1.90
N ILE A 16 12.49 -7.71 -2.24
CA ILE A 16 12.61 -6.56 -1.37
C ILE A 16 11.50 -5.58 -1.75
N ILE A 17 10.70 -5.21 -0.75
CA ILE A 17 9.66 -4.19 -0.86
C ILE A 17 10.09 -3.05 0.04
N GLN A 18 10.30 -1.85 -0.53
CA GLN A 18 10.52 -0.66 0.28
C GLN A 18 9.17 -0.22 0.85
N GLY A 19 8.99 -0.31 2.17
CA GLY A 19 7.71 0.03 2.82
C GLY A 19 7.36 1.51 2.70
N GLY A 20 6.08 1.83 2.52
CA GLY A 20 5.59 3.21 2.44
C GLY A 20 5.75 3.94 3.77
N MET A 21 6.64 4.93 3.81
CA MET A 21 6.92 5.77 4.99
C MET A 21 6.22 7.12 4.88
N GLY A 22 5.58 7.53 5.98
CA GLY A 22 4.68 8.68 6.04
C GLY A 22 5.28 10.04 5.65
N VAL A 23 4.37 10.98 5.35
CA VAL A 23 4.54 12.41 5.01
C VAL A 23 5.92 12.79 4.45
N GLY A 24 6.03 12.73 3.12
CA GLY A 24 7.15 13.31 2.37
C GLY A 24 8.40 12.43 2.25
N VAL A 25 8.47 11.29 2.96
CA VAL A 25 9.60 10.35 2.83
C VAL A 25 9.45 9.48 1.58
N SER A 26 8.32 8.77 1.46
CA SER A 26 8.09 7.85 0.33
C SER A 26 7.25 8.48 -0.77
N LEU A 27 7.92 9.26 -1.63
CA LEU A 27 7.36 9.81 -2.87
C LEU A 27 7.84 9.01 -4.10
N SER A 28 7.39 9.41 -5.29
CA SER A 28 7.72 8.75 -6.56
C SER A 28 9.23 8.60 -6.78
N GLY A 29 10.05 9.56 -6.36
CA GLY A 29 11.50 9.50 -6.52
C GLY A 29 12.13 8.27 -5.85
N LEU A 30 11.78 8.00 -4.59
CA LEU A 30 12.26 6.83 -3.86
C LEU A 30 11.66 5.53 -4.43
N ALA A 31 10.35 5.52 -4.68
CA ALA A 31 9.67 4.34 -5.19
C ALA A 31 10.23 3.92 -6.57
N VAL A 32 10.46 4.87 -7.47
CA VAL A 32 11.06 4.64 -8.79
C VAL A 32 12.48 4.10 -8.67
N ALA A 33 13.29 4.66 -7.77
CA ALA A 33 14.66 4.19 -7.56
C ALA A 33 14.69 2.71 -7.15
N VAL A 34 13.82 2.30 -6.23
CA VAL A 34 13.71 0.90 -5.78
C VAL A 34 13.16 -0.01 -6.89
N ALA A 35 12.10 0.43 -7.58
CA ALA A 35 11.49 -0.33 -8.66
C ALA A 35 12.47 -0.59 -9.82
N ASN A 36 13.31 0.39 -10.15
CA ASN A 36 14.35 0.27 -11.17
C ASN A 36 15.47 -0.71 -10.79
N GLN A 37 15.65 -0.98 -9.50
CA GLN A 37 16.58 -2.03 -9.04
C GLN A 37 15.93 -3.42 -8.98
N GLY A 38 14.67 -3.57 -9.40
CA GLY A 38 13.97 -4.86 -9.43
C GLY A 38 13.29 -5.24 -8.12
N GLY A 39 13.23 -4.32 -7.15
CA GLY A 39 12.35 -4.44 -5.98
C GLY A 39 10.97 -3.86 -6.25
N VAL A 40 10.17 -3.71 -5.18
CA VAL A 40 8.90 -2.94 -5.22
C VAL A 40 9.10 -1.62 -4.50
N GLY A 41 8.90 -0.52 -5.22
CA GLY A 41 8.84 0.82 -4.63
C GLY A 41 7.43 1.15 -4.17
N VAL A 42 7.27 1.73 -2.97
CA VAL A 42 5.94 2.03 -2.42
C VAL A 42 5.82 3.51 -2.08
N ILE A 43 4.86 4.18 -2.73
CA ILE A 43 4.50 5.57 -2.40
C ILE A 43 3.61 5.59 -1.17
N SER A 44 3.83 6.52 -0.23
CA SER A 44 2.91 6.73 0.89
C SER A 44 1.83 7.73 0.51
N ALA A 45 0.56 7.36 0.65
CA ALA A 45 -0.56 8.28 0.45
C ALA A 45 -0.75 9.26 1.62
N ALA A 46 -0.10 9.00 2.76
CA ALA A 46 -0.23 9.82 3.96
C ALA A 46 0.31 11.25 3.75
N GLY A 47 -0.59 12.24 3.83
CA GLY A 47 -0.23 13.66 3.84
C GLY A 47 0.23 14.23 2.49
N LEU A 48 -0.09 13.60 1.36
CA LEU A 48 0.29 14.10 0.03
C LEU A 48 -0.28 15.49 -0.27
N GLY A 49 -1.42 15.86 0.30
CA GLY A 49 -1.99 17.21 0.20
C GLY A 49 -1.18 18.26 0.96
N LEU A 50 -0.32 17.87 1.92
CA LEU A 50 0.64 18.77 2.57
C LEU A 50 1.93 18.93 1.77
N VAL A 51 2.28 17.95 0.94
CA VAL A 51 3.46 17.95 0.07
C VAL A 51 3.16 18.69 -1.23
N HIS A 52 2.06 18.34 -1.88
CA HIS A 52 1.55 18.99 -3.09
C HIS A 52 0.51 20.04 -2.74
N ARG A 53 0.88 21.01 -1.91
CA ARG A 53 -0.04 22.07 -1.49
C ARG A 53 -0.58 22.80 -2.71
N ASN A 54 -1.90 22.89 -2.77
CA ASN A 54 -2.60 23.76 -3.69
C ASN A 54 -3.59 24.58 -2.87
N SER A 55 -3.36 25.89 -2.76
CA SER A 55 -4.20 26.80 -1.98
C SER A 55 -5.63 26.93 -2.51
N ALA A 56 -5.90 26.46 -3.73
CA ALA A 56 -7.24 26.44 -4.32
C ALA A 56 -8.05 25.19 -3.97
N LEU A 57 -7.43 24.17 -3.34
CA LEU A 57 -8.07 22.89 -3.03
C LEU A 57 -8.16 22.68 -1.52
N ASP A 58 -9.22 22.00 -1.09
CA ASP A 58 -9.24 21.47 0.28
C ASP A 58 -8.23 20.33 0.46
N PHE A 59 -8.01 19.91 1.71
CA PHE A 59 -7.03 18.87 2.02
C PHE A 59 -7.35 17.51 1.36
N VAL A 60 -8.62 17.16 1.22
CA VAL A 60 -9.03 15.88 0.62
C VAL A 60 -8.73 15.89 -0.87
N GLN A 61 -9.14 16.94 -1.57
CA GLN A 61 -8.86 17.17 -2.98
C GLN A 61 -7.36 17.24 -3.25
N ALA A 62 -6.61 17.97 -2.43
CA ALA A 62 -5.15 18.08 -2.55
C ALA A 62 -4.45 16.73 -2.35
N ASN A 63 -4.93 15.86 -1.44
CA ASN A 63 -4.40 14.50 -1.30
C ASN A 63 -4.67 13.64 -2.53
N ILE A 64 -5.87 13.71 -3.11
CA ILE A 64 -6.24 12.95 -4.29
C ILE A 64 -5.37 13.37 -5.49
N GLU A 65 -5.25 14.68 -5.73
CA GLU A 65 -4.43 15.21 -6.82
C GLU A 65 -2.94 14.93 -6.61
N GLY A 66 -2.45 15.05 -5.37
CA GLY A 66 -1.09 14.67 -4.99
C GLY A 66 -0.82 13.19 -5.27
N LEU A 67 -1.75 12.29 -4.94
CA LEU A 67 -1.63 10.87 -5.22
C LEU A 67 -1.58 10.57 -6.72
N LYS A 68 -2.49 11.16 -7.51
CA LYS A 68 -2.46 11.01 -8.98
C LYS A 68 -1.13 11.45 -9.55
N LYS A 69 -0.63 12.62 -9.11
CA LYS A 69 0.64 13.17 -9.58
C LYS A 69 1.81 12.23 -9.28
N GLU A 70 1.95 11.75 -8.05
CA GLU A 70 3.02 10.82 -7.67
C GLU A 70 2.96 9.50 -8.44
N LEU A 71 1.76 8.92 -8.60
CA LEU A 71 1.58 7.67 -9.34
C LEU A 71 1.92 7.83 -10.84
N ARG A 72 1.50 8.93 -11.47
CA ARG A 72 1.82 9.22 -12.88
C ARG A 72 3.32 9.45 -13.09
N LEU A 73 3.93 10.25 -12.23
CA LEU A 73 5.38 10.48 -12.26
C LEU A 73 6.17 9.18 -12.09
N ALA A 74 5.72 8.28 -11.22
CA ALA A 74 6.35 6.98 -11.07
C ALA A 74 6.24 6.15 -12.36
N LYS A 75 5.04 6.05 -12.94
CA LYS A 75 4.78 5.30 -14.18
C LYS A 75 5.54 5.82 -15.40
N GLU A 76 5.81 7.11 -15.46
CA GLU A 76 6.63 7.71 -16.51
C GLU A 76 8.11 7.31 -16.39
N LYS A 77 8.59 7.08 -15.16
CA LYS A 77 10.01 6.90 -14.85
C LYS A 77 10.45 5.46 -14.57
N THR A 78 9.52 4.52 -14.45
CA THR A 78 9.85 3.10 -14.27
C THR A 78 8.90 2.19 -15.03
N LYS A 79 9.42 1.02 -15.44
CA LYS A 79 8.64 -0.16 -15.85
C LYS A 79 8.61 -1.23 -14.76
N GLY A 80 9.26 -0.98 -13.62
CA GLY A 80 9.22 -1.83 -12.45
C GLY A 80 7.91 -1.70 -11.68
N ILE A 81 7.78 -2.48 -10.61
CA ILE A 81 6.54 -2.60 -9.84
C ILE A 81 6.45 -1.46 -8.82
N VAL A 82 5.34 -0.71 -8.87
CA VAL A 82 5.05 0.39 -7.96
C VAL A 82 3.79 0.11 -7.16
N GLY A 83 3.93 0.13 -5.85
CA GLY A 83 2.83 0.08 -4.90
C GLY A 83 2.47 1.43 -4.31
N VAL A 84 1.36 1.47 -3.59
CA VAL A 84 0.99 2.58 -2.70
C VAL A 84 0.57 2.05 -1.34
N ASN A 85 1.00 2.72 -0.27
CA ASN A 85 0.50 2.48 1.07
C ASN A 85 -0.64 3.46 1.39
N ILE A 86 -1.81 2.93 1.75
CA ILE A 86 -3.00 3.69 2.13
C ILE A 86 -3.52 3.14 3.46
N MET A 87 -3.44 3.96 4.50
CA MET A 87 -3.84 3.60 5.87
C MET A 87 -5.35 3.65 6.03
N VAL A 88 -5.94 2.61 6.63
CA VAL A 88 -7.39 2.53 6.90
C VAL A 88 -7.87 3.68 7.80
N ALA A 89 -7.01 4.15 8.70
CA ALA A 89 -7.30 5.28 9.59
C ALA A 89 -7.44 6.65 8.88
N MET A 90 -7.13 6.78 7.58
CA MET A 90 -7.29 8.04 6.86
C MET A 90 -8.77 8.36 6.61
N SER A 91 -9.18 9.59 6.87
CA SER A 91 -10.57 10.05 6.70
C SER A 91 -11.07 9.93 5.24
N ASN A 92 -10.16 9.96 4.27
CA ASN A 92 -10.43 9.83 2.84
C ASN A 92 -9.91 8.49 2.25
N PHE A 93 -9.80 7.44 3.07
CA PHE A 93 -9.30 6.11 2.65
C PHE A 93 -9.95 5.60 1.36
N ALA A 94 -11.28 5.63 1.28
CA ALA A 94 -12.02 5.14 0.13
C ALA A 94 -11.69 5.90 -1.17
N ASP A 95 -11.54 7.22 -1.09
CA ASP A 95 -11.24 8.06 -2.25
C ASP A 95 -9.82 7.81 -2.76
N LEU A 96 -8.86 7.65 -1.84
CA LEU A 96 -7.48 7.33 -2.20
C LEU A 96 -7.34 5.94 -2.81
N VAL A 97 -8.06 4.95 -2.27
CA VAL A 97 -8.09 3.59 -2.85
C VAL A 97 -8.65 3.64 -4.28
N LYS A 98 -9.82 4.26 -4.48
CA LYS A 98 -10.42 4.41 -5.81
C LYS A 98 -9.48 5.14 -6.77
N THR A 99 -8.82 6.20 -6.30
CA THR A 99 -7.84 6.96 -7.08
C THR A 99 -6.68 6.05 -7.50
N ALA A 100 -6.07 5.31 -6.57
CA ALA A 100 -4.97 4.41 -6.85
C ALA A 100 -5.33 3.30 -7.85
N ILE A 101 -6.53 2.72 -7.72
CA ILE A 101 -7.05 1.72 -8.67
C ILE A 101 -7.27 2.35 -10.05
N SER A 102 -7.88 3.55 -10.11
CA SER A 102 -8.13 4.25 -11.38
C SER A 102 -6.84 4.63 -12.12
N GLU A 103 -5.79 4.97 -11.37
CA GLU A 103 -4.45 5.22 -11.89
C GLU A 103 -3.70 3.90 -12.16
N LYS A 104 -4.31 2.73 -11.96
CA LYS A 104 -3.78 1.39 -12.20
C LYS A 104 -2.47 1.09 -11.45
N VAL A 105 -2.38 1.42 -10.17
CA VAL A 105 -1.22 1.05 -9.33
C VAL A 105 -1.08 -0.48 -9.30
N ASP A 106 0.15 -1.01 -9.19
CA ASP A 106 0.34 -2.46 -9.22
C ASP A 106 -0.15 -3.11 -7.92
N ILE A 107 0.14 -2.48 -6.78
CA ILE A 107 -0.16 -3.03 -5.44
C ILE A 107 -0.67 -1.93 -4.51
N ILE A 108 -1.76 -2.21 -3.78
CA ILE A 108 -2.20 -1.42 -2.64
C ILE A 108 -1.82 -2.17 -1.35
N PHE A 109 -1.02 -1.52 -0.53
CA PHE A 109 -0.71 -1.93 0.83
C PHE A 109 -1.61 -1.17 1.82
N SER A 110 -2.32 -1.89 2.69
CA SER A 110 -3.20 -1.24 3.67
C SER A 110 -3.00 -1.78 5.09
N GLY A 111 -2.63 -0.88 6.00
CA GLY A 111 -2.48 -1.13 7.43
C GLY A 111 -3.21 -0.07 8.28
N ALA A 112 -2.77 0.10 9.53
CA ALA A 112 -3.36 1.03 10.51
C ALA A 112 -4.88 0.86 10.66
N GLY A 113 -5.31 -0.39 10.84
CA GLY A 113 -6.71 -0.84 10.88
C GLY A 113 -6.90 -2.10 10.05
N LEU A 114 -8.08 -2.73 10.14
CA LEU A 114 -8.42 -3.90 9.32
C LEU A 114 -9.09 -3.43 8.01
N PRO A 115 -8.49 -3.65 6.82
CA PRO A 115 -9.04 -3.22 5.53
C PRO A 115 -10.16 -4.18 5.06
N LEU A 116 -11.14 -4.45 5.92
CA LEU A 116 -12.13 -5.51 5.74
C LEU A 116 -12.99 -5.37 4.49
N ASP A 117 -13.12 -4.15 4.00
CA ASP A 117 -13.97 -3.77 2.89
C ASP A 117 -13.17 -3.43 1.63
N LEU A 118 -11.83 -3.50 1.66
CA LEU A 118 -10.97 -3.06 0.57
C LEU A 118 -11.28 -3.72 -0.79
N PRO A 119 -11.61 -5.03 -0.88
CA PRO A 119 -11.95 -5.66 -2.16
C PRO A 119 -13.20 -5.08 -2.82
N LYS A 120 -14.10 -4.42 -2.06
CA LYS A 120 -15.32 -3.82 -2.62
C LYS A 120 -15.04 -2.72 -3.65
N PHE A 121 -13.82 -2.17 -3.68
CA PHE A 121 -13.43 -1.10 -4.58
C PHE A 121 -12.84 -1.61 -5.90
N LEU A 122 -12.53 -2.91 -6.02
CA LEU A 122 -12.08 -3.50 -7.27
C LEU A 122 -13.27 -3.79 -8.18
N ASN A 123 -13.10 -3.50 -9.47
CA ASN A 123 -13.96 -3.97 -10.54
C ASN A 123 -13.36 -5.24 -11.18
N PRO A 124 -14.20 -6.08 -11.83
CA PRO A 124 -13.70 -7.18 -12.63
C PRO A 124 -12.69 -6.71 -13.68
N GLY A 125 -11.49 -7.30 -13.67
CA GLY A 125 -10.42 -6.96 -14.61
C GLY A 125 -9.42 -5.90 -14.12
N ASP A 126 -9.65 -5.29 -12.95
CA ASP A 126 -8.66 -4.39 -12.37
C ASP A 126 -7.34 -5.14 -12.09
N PRO A 127 -6.19 -4.61 -12.52
CA PRO A 127 -4.91 -5.31 -12.38
C PRO A 127 -4.35 -5.23 -10.95
N THR A 128 -4.80 -4.25 -10.16
CA THR A 128 -4.28 -3.90 -8.84
C THR A 128 -4.35 -5.05 -7.84
N LYS A 129 -3.24 -5.33 -7.16
CA LYS A 129 -3.15 -6.34 -6.10
C LYS A 129 -3.42 -5.73 -4.73
N LEU A 130 -4.10 -6.48 -3.87
CA LEU A 130 -4.44 -6.03 -2.52
C LEU A 130 -3.62 -6.81 -1.48
N VAL A 131 -2.85 -6.07 -0.68
CA VAL A 131 -1.93 -6.62 0.33
C VAL A 131 -2.17 -5.94 1.68
N PRO A 132 -2.94 -6.56 2.58
CA PRO A 132 -3.10 -6.05 3.94
C PRO A 132 -1.79 -6.20 4.75
N ILE A 133 -1.56 -5.24 5.64
CA ILE A 133 -0.51 -5.27 6.66
C ILE A 133 -1.15 -5.69 7.98
N VAL A 134 -0.57 -6.69 8.63
CA VAL A 134 -1.08 -7.26 9.89
C VAL A 134 0.03 -7.44 10.90
N SER A 135 -0.31 -7.39 12.18
CA SER A 135 0.60 -7.68 13.29
C SER A 135 0.33 -9.03 13.96
N SER A 136 -0.65 -9.82 13.48
CA SER A 136 -0.99 -11.12 14.08
C SER A 136 -1.66 -12.08 13.10
N ALA A 137 -1.50 -13.38 13.35
CA ALA A 137 -2.20 -14.43 12.63
C ALA A 137 -3.74 -14.32 12.76
N ARG A 138 -4.23 -13.84 13.91
CA ARG A 138 -5.66 -13.59 14.13
C ARG A 138 -6.20 -12.54 13.14
N ALA A 139 -5.51 -11.41 13.00
CA ALA A 139 -5.90 -10.36 12.05
C ALA A 139 -5.86 -10.87 10.60
N ALA A 140 -4.81 -11.60 10.23
CA ALA A 140 -4.69 -12.25 8.91
C ALA A 140 -5.89 -13.14 8.61
N LYS A 141 -6.26 -14.03 9.56
CA LYS A 141 -7.39 -14.94 9.42
C LYS A 141 -8.70 -14.19 9.22
N ILE A 142 -8.98 -13.18 10.05
CA ILE A 142 -10.21 -12.39 9.95
C ILE A 142 -10.34 -11.72 8.57
N ILE A 143 -9.25 -11.15 8.05
CA ILE A 143 -9.25 -10.51 6.74
C ILE A 143 -9.53 -11.55 5.64
N CYS A 144 -8.82 -12.68 5.65
CA CYS A 144 -9.01 -13.76 4.67
C CYS A 144 -10.44 -14.30 4.68
N ASP A 145 -10.98 -14.61 5.86
CA ASP A 145 -12.34 -15.14 5.99
C ASP A 145 -13.37 -14.14 5.46
N LYS A 146 -13.31 -12.88 5.92
CA LYS A 146 -14.28 -11.86 5.51
C LYS A 146 -14.18 -11.57 4.01
N TRP A 147 -12.97 -11.45 3.45
CA TRP A 147 -12.80 -11.19 2.03
C TRP A 147 -13.30 -12.36 1.16
N LYS A 148 -13.04 -13.60 1.60
CA LYS A 148 -13.52 -14.79 0.89
C LYS A 148 -15.04 -14.88 0.94
N THR A 149 -15.65 -14.64 2.09
CA THR A 149 -17.11 -14.74 2.26
C THR A 149 -17.86 -13.64 1.52
N LEU A 150 -17.42 -12.39 1.61
CA LEU A 150 -18.18 -11.25 1.07
C LEU A 150 -17.87 -10.92 -0.39
N TYR A 151 -16.64 -11.21 -0.83
CA TYR A 151 -16.16 -10.76 -2.15
C TYR A 151 -15.60 -11.90 -3.00
N ASN A 152 -15.61 -13.14 -2.50
CA ASN A 152 -14.95 -14.29 -3.12
C ASN A 152 -13.47 -13.99 -3.50
N TYR A 153 -12.80 -13.19 -2.67
CA TYR A 153 -11.45 -12.69 -2.92
C TYR A 153 -10.54 -13.06 -1.75
N LEU A 154 -9.28 -13.40 -2.02
CA LEU A 154 -8.26 -13.58 -0.99
C LEU A 154 -7.13 -12.55 -1.22
N PRO A 155 -6.50 -12.03 -0.16
CA PRO A 155 -5.33 -11.18 -0.30
C PRO A 155 -4.28 -11.79 -1.24
N ASN A 156 -3.68 -10.99 -2.11
CA ASN A 156 -2.65 -11.51 -3.03
C ASN A 156 -1.34 -11.83 -2.29
N ALA A 157 -1.11 -11.16 -1.18
CA ALA A 157 -0.06 -11.41 -0.20
C ALA A 157 -0.49 -10.81 1.14
N ILE A 158 0.29 -11.05 2.20
CA ILE A 158 0.13 -10.40 3.50
C ILE A 158 1.50 -9.89 3.93
N VAL A 159 1.57 -8.65 4.42
CA VAL A 159 2.76 -8.14 5.11
C VAL A 159 2.56 -8.38 6.59
N VAL A 160 3.48 -9.11 7.21
CA VAL A 160 3.50 -9.29 8.67
C VAL A 160 4.50 -8.28 9.25
N GLU A 161 3.99 -7.30 9.97
CA GLU A 161 4.79 -6.29 10.64
C GLU A 161 5.05 -6.70 12.09
N GLY A 162 6.33 -6.80 12.46
CA GLY A 162 6.75 -7.19 13.81
C GLY A 162 6.98 -5.99 14.73
N PRO A 163 7.23 -6.24 16.02
CA PRO A 163 7.34 -5.18 17.04
C PRO A 163 8.58 -4.27 16.91
N LYS A 164 9.56 -4.66 16.08
CA LYS A 164 10.79 -3.87 15.83
C LYS A 164 10.69 -2.98 14.60
N ALA A 165 9.54 -2.94 13.93
CA ALA A 165 9.31 -2.02 12.82
C ALA A 165 9.22 -0.56 13.31
N GLY A 166 9.42 0.40 12.41
CA GLY A 166 9.21 1.81 12.72
C GLY A 166 7.74 2.23 12.60
N GLY A 167 7.35 3.33 13.24
CA GLY A 167 6.03 3.93 13.07
C GLY A 167 4.96 3.38 14.03
N HIS A 168 3.71 3.26 13.54
CA HIS A 168 2.58 2.83 14.35
C HIS A 168 2.47 1.30 14.37
N LEU A 169 2.69 0.71 15.55
CA LEU A 169 2.75 -0.74 15.71
C LEU A 169 1.51 -1.29 16.41
N GLY A 170 1.09 -2.48 16.00
CA GLY A 170 0.03 -3.25 16.65
C GLY A 170 0.45 -3.94 17.96
N PHE A 171 1.54 -3.51 18.58
CA PHE A 171 2.15 -4.12 19.77
C PHE A 171 2.22 -3.10 20.91
N LYS A 172 2.08 -3.59 22.13
CA LYS A 172 2.39 -2.81 23.34
C LYS A 172 3.89 -2.90 23.65
N ASN A 173 4.41 -1.95 24.43
CA ASN A 173 5.83 -1.93 24.82
C ASN A 173 6.31 -3.23 25.47
N ASN A 174 5.44 -3.93 26.22
CA ASN A 174 5.78 -5.18 26.87
C ASN A 174 5.77 -6.40 25.93
N GLN A 175 5.44 -6.21 24.65
CA GLN A 175 5.39 -7.28 23.63
C GLN A 175 6.53 -7.15 22.62
N ILE A 176 7.53 -6.30 22.90
CA ILE A 176 8.62 -6.02 21.95
C ILE A 176 9.56 -7.23 21.77
N ASP A 177 9.67 -8.05 22.81
CA ASP A 177 10.52 -9.24 22.86
C ASP A 177 9.72 -10.55 22.75
N ASP A 178 8.40 -10.46 22.52
CA ASP A 178 7.56 -11.64 22.26
C ASP A 178 7.98 -12.22 20.89
N ALA A 179 8.73 -13.31 20.93
CA ALA A 179 9.22 -14.04 19.75
C ALA A 179 8.17 -14.96 19.14
#